data_AF-A0A2R6N787-F1
#
_entry.id   AF-A0A2R6N787-F1
#
_cell.length_a   1.000
_cell.length_b   1.000
_cell.length_c   1.000
_cell.angle_alpha   90.00
_cell.angle_beta   90.00
_cell.angle_gamma   90.00
#
_symmetry.space_group_name_H-M   'P 1'
#
loop_
_entity.id
_entity.type
_entity.pdbx_description
1 polymer ?
#
loop_
_entity_poly.entity_id
_entity_poly.type
_entity_poly.pdbx_seq_one_letter_code
_entity_poly.pdbx_strand_id
1 'polypeptide(L)'
;MTVRYKPLPEPRSLEELGAIHRAVPEDPTLGDRFERRVLGATELLEVLDSETGATLDQLVPALKDSDGFELRSSDSAEDDIEGRVRRLLGWSLELGRVAKQDERYRRAADGERVE
;
A
#
# COMPACT_ATOMS: atom_id res chain seq x y z
N MET A 1 8.20 2.45 27.17
CA MET A 1 7.69 3.81 26.91
C MET A 1 6.24 3.66 26.45
N THR A 2 5.27 3.92 27.32
CA THR A 2 3.84 3.68 27.00
C THR A 2 3.28 4.94 26.35
N VAL A 3 2.97 4.86 25.06
CA VAL A 3 2.28 5.94 24.36
C VAL A 3 0.84 5.96 24.85
N ARG A 4 0.45 7.04 25.55
CA ARG A 4 -0.91 7.25 26.04
C ARG A 4 -1.67 8.05 24.99
N TYR A 5 -2.49 7.39 24.19
CA TYR A 5 -3.35 8.07 23.23
C TYR A 5 -4.45 8.83 23.97
N LYS A 6 -4.54 10.14 23.75
CA LYS A 6 -5.72 10.92 24.15
C LYS A 6 -6.80 10.71 23.08
N PRO A 7 -8.02 10.30 23.44
CA PRO A 7 -9.10 10.22 22.48
C PRO A 7 -9.34 11.62 21.90
N LEU A 8 -9.39 11.71 20.58
CA LEU A 8 -9.88 12.91 19.92
C LEU A 8 -11.39 13.03 20.21
N PRO A 9 -11.90 14.24 20.48
CA PRO A 9 -13.34 14.45 20.51
C PRO A 9 -13.94 14.07 19.15
N GLU A 10 -15.16 13.51 19.16
CA GLU A 10 -15.87 13.23 17.92
C GLU A 10 -16.08 14.53 17.13
N PRO A 11 -15.83 14.53 15.81
CA PRO A 11 -16.06 15.69 14.97
C PRO A 11 -17.55 15.99 14.95
N ARG A 12 -17.91 17.27 15.09
CA ARG A 12 -19.30 17.73 15.14
C ARG A 12 -19.89 17.93 13.75
N SER A 13 -19.04 17.93 12.71
CA SER A 13 -19.44 18.10 11.30
C SER A 13 -18.40 17.52 10.33
N LEU A 14 -18.82 17.29 9.09
CA LEU A 14 -17.91 16.89 8.00
C LEU A 14 -16.91 17.98 7.63
N GLU A 15 -17.29 19.25 7.77
CA GLU A 15 -16.38 20.39 7.55
C GLU A 15 -15.24 20.39 8.56
N GLU A 16 -15.55 20.14 9.84
CA GLU A 16 -14.55 20.00 10.90
C GLU A 16 -13.66 18.78 10.65
N LEU A 17 -14.22 17.64 10.24
CA LEU A 17 -13.43 16.47 9.87
C LEU A 17 -12.47 16.76 8.70
N GLY A 18 -12.94 17.48 7.67
CA GLY A 18 -12.09 17.91 6.56
C GLY A 18 -11.01 18.92 6.96
N ALA A 19 -11.27 19.76 7.97
CA ALA A 19 -10.27 20.66 8.54
C ALA A 19 -9.21 19.87 9.35
N ILE A 20 -9.62 18.90 10.16
CA ILE A 20 -8.71 18.01 10.90
C ILE A 20 -7.83 17.24 9.92
N HIS A 21 -8.41 16.64 8.87
CA HIS A 21 -7.66 15.90 7.87
C HIS A 21 -6.58 16.76 7.20
N ARG A 22 -6.94 17.98 6.76
CA ARG A 22 -5.99 18.91 6.14
C ARG A 22 -4.92 19.44 7.11
N ALA A 23 -5.19 19.43 8.41
CA ALA A 23 -4.24 19.84 9.44
C ALA A 23 -3.21 18.75 9.76
N VAL A 24 -3.42 17.50 9.34
CA VAL A 24 -2.41 16.44 9.45
C VAL A 24 -1.36 16.70 8.37
N PRO A 25 -0.10 16.99 8.75
CA PRO A 25 0.96 17.19 7.77
C PRO A 25 1.20 15.88 7.01
N GLU A 26 1.36 15.98 5.70
CA GLU A 26 1.82 14.85 4.89
C GLU A 26 3.20 14.42 5.37
N ASP A 27 3.37 13.11 5.60
CA ASP A 27 4.67 12.55 5.96
C ASP A 27 5.37 12.05 4.69
N PRO A 28 6.38 12.78 4.18
CA PRO A 28 7.06 12.42 2.94
C PRO A 28 7.82 11.09 3.04
N THR A 29 8.04 10.57 4.24
CA THR A 29 8.76 9.30 4.48
C THR A 29 7.83 8.09 4.59
N LEU A 30 6.51 8.30 4.51
CA LEU A 30 5.53 7.22 4.68
C LEU A 30 5.70 6.14 3.61
N GLY A 31 5.94 6.53 2.36
CA GLY A 31 6.21 5.60 1.27
C GLY A 31 7.45 4.74 1.52
N ASP A 32 8.55 5.33 2.00
CA ASP A 32 9.79 4.58 2.28
C ASP A 32 9.62 3.62 3.45
N ARG A 33 8.83 4.01 4.45
CA ARG A 33 8.51 3.14 5.58
C ARG A 33 7.58 2.01 5.19
N PHE A 34 6.64 2.26 4.27
CA PHE A 34 5.79 1.21 3.71
C PHE A 34 6.63 0.13 3.04
N GLU A 35 7.48 0.51 2.08
CA GLU A 35 8.38 -0.41 1.38
C GLU A 35 9.23 -1.24 2.37
N ARG A 36 9.85 -0.58 3.36
CA ARG A 36 10.80 -1.24 4.27
C ARG A 36 10.17 -2.03 5.42
N ARG A 37 8.89 -1.80 5.75
CA ARG A 37 8.28 -2.35 6.98
C ARG A 37 7.01 -3.15 6.74
N VAL A 38 6.42 -3.09 5.54
CA VAL A 38 5.25 -3.91 5.20
C VAL A 38 5.70 -5.17 4.48
N LEU A 39 5.34 -6.33 5.03
CA LEU A 39 5.70 -7.63 4.46
C LEU A 39 5.07 -7.80 3.07
N GLY A 40 5.91 -8.03 2.05
CA GLY A 40 5.48 -8.18 0.67
C GLY A 40 5.46 -6.89 -0.14
N ALA A 41 5.77 -5.73 0.47
CA ALA A 41 5.81 -4.46 -0.24
C ALA A 41 7.03 -4.36 -1.17
N THR A 42 8.22 -4.71 -0.67
CA THR A 42 9.44 -4.74 -1.49
C THR A 42 9.29 -5.69 -2.67
N GLU A 43 8.84 -6.92 -2.40
CA GLU A 43 8.67 -7.96 -3.42
C GLU A 43 7.66 -7.53 -4.50
N LEU A 44 6.55 -6.91 -4.10
CA LEU A 44 5.58 -6.34 -5.04
C LEU A 44 6.21 -5.27 -5.93
N LEU A 45 6.97 -4.34 -5.34
CA LEU A 45 7.59 -3.25 -6.10
C LEU A 45 8.69 -3.75 -7.03
N GLU A 46 9.45 -4.77 -6.64
CA GLU A 46 10.45 -5.42 -7.48
C GLU A 46 9.80 -6.11 -8.69
N VAL A 47 8.68 -6.81 -8.51
CA VAL A 47 7.94 -7.41 -9.64
C VAL A 47 7.40 -6.32 -10.59
N LEU A 48 7.02 -5.17 -10.05
CA LEU A 48 6.48 -4.03 -10.80
C LEU A 48 7.52 -3.11 -11.44
N ASP A 49 8.81 -3.36 -11.22
CA ASP A 49 9.93 -2.59 -11.79
C ASP A 49 10.10 -2.81 -13.31
N SER A 50 9.26 -3.65 -13.93
CA SER A 50 9.25 -3.87 -15.38
C SER A 50 8.58 -2.73 -16.15
N GLU A 51 9.12 -2.39 -17.33
CA GLU A 51 8.58 -1.32 -18.19
C GLU A 51 7.15 -1.59 -18.68
N THR A 52 6.76 -2.86 -18.79
CA THR A 52 5.44 -3.26 -19.31
C THR A 52 4.33 -3.26 -18.27
N GLY A 53 4.68 -3.16 -16.98
CA GLY A 53 3.78 -3.39 -15.86
C GLY A 53 3.26 -4.83 -15.80
N ALA A 54 2.42 -5.11 -14.80
CA ALA A 54 1.81 -6.42 -14.56
C ALA A 54 0.33 -6.30 -14.18
N THR A 55 -0.49 -7.27 -14.57
CA THR A 55 -1.88 -7.38 -14.12
C THR A 55 -1.96 -8.11 -12.78
N LEU A 56 -3.11 -8.04 -12.11
CA LEU A 56 -3.33 -8.77 -10.86
C LEU A 56 -3.10 -10.29 -11.02
N ASP A 57 -3.61 -10.89 -12.10
CA ASP A 57 -3.43 -12.32 -12.41
C ASP A 57 -1.96 -12.72 -12.62
N GLN A 58 -1.09 -11.78 -12.99
CA GLN A 58 0.35 -12.01 -13.12
C GLN A 58 1.09 -11.80 -11.80
N LEU A 59 0.65 -10.83 -11.00
CA LEU A 59 1.27 -10.50 -9.71
C LEU A 59 1.05 -11.57 -8.66
N VAL A 60 -0.16 -12.13 -8.57
CA VAL A 60 -0.49 -13.15 -7.58
C VAL A 60 0.44 -14.36 -7.65
N PRO A 61 0.64 -15.03 -8.80
CA PRO A 61 1.57 -16.16 -8.88
C PRO A 61 3.02 -15.73 -8.68
N ALA A 62 3.45 -14.59 -9.24
CA ALA A 62 4.83 -14.11 -9.09
C ALA A 62 5.22 -13.86 -7.62
N LEU A 63 4.30 -13.30 -6.84
CA LEU A 63 4.52 -13.08 -5.41
C LEU A 63 4.41 -14.36 -4.60
N LYS A 64 3.51 -15.27 -4.98
CA LYS A 64 3.41 -16.59 -4.34
C LYS A 64 4.71 -17.38 -4.41
N ASP A 65 5.41 -17.28 -5.53
CA ASP A 65 6.68 -17.98 -5.77
C ASP A 65 7.90 -17.25 -5.20
N SER A 66 7.73 -16.05 -4.63
CA SER A 66 8.84 -15.28 -4.05
C SER A 66 9.12 -15.71 -2.61
N ASP A 67 10.40 -15.98 -2.30
CA ASP A 67 10.84 -16.45 -0.98
C ASP A 67 10.56 -15.47 0.17
N GLY A 68 10.46 -14.17 -0.12
CA GLY A 68 10.20 -13.10 0.87
C GLY A 68 8.72 -12.87 1.18
N PHE A 69 7.82 -13.32 0.30
CA PHE A 69 6.38 -13.22 0.49
C PHE A 69 5.86 -14.41 1.28
N GLU A 70 6.40 -14.61 2.49
CA GLU A 70 5.88 -15.64 3.38
C GLU A 70 4.41 -15.32 3.68
N LEU A 71 3.52 -16.17 3.15
CA LEU A 71 2.21 -16.39 3.71
C LEU A 71 2.48 -16.96 5.09
N ARG A 72 2.53 -16.12 6.13
CA ARG A 72 2.28 -16.64 7.48
C ARG A 72 0.96 -17.38 7.35
N SER A 73 1.01 -18.71 7.44
CA SER A 73 -0.16 -19.58 7.43
C SER A 73 -1.04 -19.22 8.63
N SER A 74 -1.80 -18.15 8.48
CA SER A 74 -2.95 -17.87 9.29
C SER A 74 -4.07 -18.66 8.64
N ASP A 75 -4.47 -19.73 9.32
CA ASP A 75 -5.57 -20.64 9.03
C ASP A 75 -6.96 -19.93 8.97
N SER A 76 -6.99 -18.62 8.71
CA SER A 76 -8.20 -17.84 8.53
C SER A 76 -8.43 -17.64 7.04
N ALA A 77 -9.62 -18.03 6.59
CA ALA A 77 -10.15 -17.82 5.25
C ALA A 77 -10.16 -16.33 4.79
N GLU A 78 -9.74 -15.39 5.64
CA GLU A 78 -9.62 -13.95 5.38
C GLU A 78 -8.28 -13.53 4.72
N ASP A 79 -7.25 -14.38 4.72
CA ASP A 79 -5.94 -14.09 4.08
C ASP A 79 -5.73 -14.92 2.80
N ASP A 80 -6.65 -14.80 1.85
CA ASP A 80 -6.37 -15.22 0.47
C ASP A 80 -5.27 -14.31 -0.12
N ILE A 81 -4.30 -14.93 -0.78
CA ILE A 81 -3.14 -14.25 -1.38
C ILE A 81 -3.57 -13.12 -2.31
N GLU A 82 -4.63 -13.29 -3.10
CA GLU A 82 -5.15 -12.27 -4.01
C GLU A 82 -5.66 -11.06 -3.23
N GLY A 83 -6.36 -11.30 -2.12
CA GLY A 83 -6.83 -10.25 -1.22
C GLY A 83 -5.68 -9.47 -0.57
N ARG A 84 -4.59 -10.15 -0.22
CA ARG A 84 -3.37 -9.51 0.29
C ARG A 84 -2.68 -8.67 -0.79
N VAL A 85 -2.52 -9.20 -2.00
CA VAL A 85 -1.93 -8.46 -3.14
C VAL A 85 -2.77 -7.24 -3.50
N ARG A 86 -4.10 -7.36 -3.54
CA ARG A 86 -5.00 -6.20 -3.74
C ARG A 86 -4.83 -5.12 -2.67
N ARG A 87 -4.71 -5.50 -1.39
CA ARG A 87 -4.46 -4.55 -0.31
C ARG A 87 -3.11 -3.85 -0.47
N LEU A 88 -2.05 -4.58 -0.82
CA LEU A 88 -0.72 -4.00 -1.05
C LEU A 88 -0.72 -3.05 -2.25
N LEU A 89 -1.36 -3.42 -3.35
CA LEU A 89 -1.54 -2.54 -4.52
C LEU A 89 -2.32 -1.28 -4.16
N GLY A 90 -3.40 -1.41 -3.40
CA GLY A 90 -4.19 -0.27 -2.91
C GLY A 90 -3.31 0.72 -2.15
N TRP A 91 -2.58 0.26 -1.13
CA TRP A 91 -1.66 1.13 -0.40
C TRP A 91 -0.54 1.70 -1.27
N SER A 92 -0.02 0.92 -2.22
CA SER A 92 1.05 1.38 -3.11
C SER A 92 0.58 2.48 -4.07
N LEU A 93 -0.69 2.45 -4.50
CA LEU A 93 -1.32 3.51 -5.29
C LEU A 93 -1.50 4.78 -4.46
N GLU A 94 -2.08 4.66 -3.26
CA GLU A 94 -2.32 5.79 -2.35
C GLU A 94 -1.02 6.50 -1.95
N LEU A 95 0.08 5.74 -1.86
CA LEU A 95 1.41 6.26 -1.52
C LEU A 95 2.21 6.73 -2.74
N GLY A 96 1.65 6.67 -3.95
CA GLY A 96 2.32 7.08 -5.19
C GLY A 96 3.55 6.23 -5.54
N ARG A 97 3.61 4.98 -5.08
CA ARG A 97 4.69 4.01 -5.39
C ARG A 97 4.39 3.19 -6.64
N VAL A 98 3.12 3.04 -6.95
CA VAL A 98 2.62 2.32 -8.12
C VAL A 98 1.65 3.23 -8.86
N ALA A 99 1.68 3.17 -10.18
CA ALA A 99 0.67 3.76 -11.05
C ALA A 99 -0.16 2.63 -11.68
N LYS A 100 -1.46 2.88 -11.87
CA LYS A 100 -2.36 1.99 -12.59
C LYS A 100 -2.71 2.60 -13.94
N GLN A 101 -2.49 1.85 -15.00
CA GLN A 101 -2.91 2.18 -16.36
C GLN A 101 -3.78 1.03 -16.87
N ASP A 102 -5.06 1.33 -17.11
CA ASP A 102 -6.09 0.32 -17.42
C ASP A 102 -6.12 -0.79 -16.35
N GLU A 103 -5.72 -2.01 -16.71
CA GLU A 103 -5.67 -3.18 -15.82
C GLU A 103 -4.25 -3.51 -15.34
N ARG A 104 -3.26 -2.72 -15.74
CA ARG A 104 -1.85 -2.96 -15.43
C ARG A 104 -1.35 -2.00 -14.37
N TYR A 105 -0.57 -2.55 -13.47
CA TYR A 105 0.16 -1.81 -12.45
C TYR A 105 1.61 -1.70 -12.89
N ARG A 106 2.24 -0.56 -12.64
CA ARG A 106 3.68 -0.32 -12.88
C ARG A 106 4.26 0.44 -11.71
N ARG A 107 5.55 0.30 -11.45
CA ARG A 107 6.22 1.18 -10.48
C ARG A 107 6.12 2.62 -10.96
N ALA A 108 5.73 3.53 -10.06
CA ALA A 108 5.75 4.94 -10.38
C ALA A 108 7.21 5.40 -10.48
N ALA A 109 7.53 6.20 -11.50
CA ALA A 109 8.82 6.88 -11.52
C ALA A 109 8.89 7.84 -10.32
N ASP A 110 10.03 7.93 -9.65
CA ASP A 110 10.24 8.90 -8.56
C ASP A 110 9.77 10.30 -8.99
N GLY A 111 8.62 10.74 -8.49
CA GLY A 111 8.03 12.05 -8.78
C GLY A 111 6.74 12.07 -9.62
N GLU A 112 6.19 10.93 -10.06
CA GLU A 112 4.87 10.91 -10.72
C GLU A 112 3.76 11.07 -9.66
N ARG A 113 3.45 12.33 -9.31
CA ARG A 113 2.26 12.65 -8.51
C ARG A 113 1.02 12.31 -9.34
N VAL A 114 0.16 11.46 -8.79
CA VAL A 114 -1.20 11.28 -9.30
C VAL A 114 -1.95 12.57 -8.96
N GLU A 115 -2.26 13.36 -9.98
CA GLU A 115 -3.10 14.57 -9.87
C GLU A 115 -4.57 14.22 -9.56
#